data_AF-A0A4Y2PGV7-F1
#
_entry.id   AF-A0A4Y2PGV7-F1
#
_cell.length_a   1.000
_cell.length_b   1.000
_cell.length_c   1.000
_cell.angle_alpha   90.00
_cell.angle_beta   90.00
_cell.angle_gamma   90.00
#
_symmetry.space_group_name_H-M   'P 1'
#
loop_
_entity.id
_entity.type
_entity.pdbx_description
1 polymer ?
#
loop_
_entity_poly.entity_id
_entity_poly.type
_entity_poly.pdbx_seq_one_letter_code
_entity_poly.pdbx_strand_id
1 'polypeptide(L)'
;MNSERKEFTFFWFIENYSYCWHKNGEALISPNFSADGLEGTAWNLHLYPRGARDEDKGHTSLMLNRSESDEGPDSATIKLKMSALAAKGPPRSFVEQYAFKRGGRTWMSQVLKNG
;
A
#
# COMPACT_ATOMS: atom_id res chain seq x y z
N MET A 1 21.56 0.68 -24.74
CA MET A 1 21.53 1.15 -23.35
C MET A 1 20.54 0.28 -22.60
N ASN A 2 21.01 -0.54 -21.65
CA ASN A 2 20.13 -1.26 -20.74
C ASN A 2 19.56 -0.21 -19.80
N SER A 3 18.29 0.18 -19.95
CA SER A 3 17.60 0.93 -18.91
C SER A 3 17.33 -0.06 -17.78
N GLU A 4 18.29 -0.20 -16.86
CA GLU A 4 18.09 -0.98 -15.65
C GLU A 4 16.82 -0.50 -14.96
N ARG A 5 15.85 -1.41 -14.84
CA ARG A 5 14.59 -1.13 -14.18
C ARG A 5 14.90 -0.94 -12.69
N LYS A 6 14.81 0.30 -12.21
CA LYS A 6 14.94 0.59 -10.79
C LYS A 6 13.72 0.01 -10.06
N GLU A 7 13.96 -0.99 -9.22
CA GLU A 7 12.95 -1.59 -8.35
C GLU A 7 13.23 -1.19 -6.90
N PHE A 8 12.17 -0.83 -6.18
CA PHE A 8 12.25 -0.42 -4.77
C PHE A 8 11.33 -1.30 -3.95
N THR A 9 11.82 -1.76 -2.81
CA THR A 9 11.03 -2.56 -1.88
C THR A 9 10.91 -1.82 -0.56
N PHE A 10 9.68 -1.67 -0.09
CA PHE A 10 9.35 -1.10 1.21
C PHE A 10 8.72 -2.20 2.08
N PHE A 11 9.25 -2.39 3.28
CA PHE A 11 8.70 -3.30 4.28
C PHE A 11 8.07 -2.51 5.41
N TRP A 12 6.83 -2.84 5.74
CA TRP A 12 6.13 -2.29 6.89
C TRP A 12 5.72 -3.41 7.83
N PHE A 13 6.32 -3.42 9.02
CA PHE A 13 6.05 -4.40 10.06
C PHE A 13 5.05 -3.79 11.05
N ILE A 14 3.97 -4.53 11.32
CA ILE A 14 2.94 -4.12 12.26
C ILE A 14 2.97 -5.07 13.44
N GLU A 15 3.46 -4.56 14.56
CA GLU A 15 3.50 -5.30 15.82
C GLU A 15 2.13 -5.28 16.49
N ASN A 16 1.87 -6.28 17.34
CA ASN A 16 0.64 -6.35 18.13
C ASN A 16 -0.65 -6.25 17.31
N TYR A 17 -0.66 -6.74 16.06
CA TYR A 17 -1.81 -6.66 15.16
C TYR A 17 -3.11 -7.25 15.75
N SER A 18 -3.02 -8.23 16.64
CA SER A 18 -4.17 -8.79 17.38
C SER A 18 -4.90 -7.76 18.25
N TYR A 19 -4.21 -6.69 18.67
CA TYR A 19 -4.78 -5.58 19.44
C TYR A 19 -5.35 -4.46 18.56
N CYS A 20 -5.44 -4.71 17.25
CA CYS A 20 -5.98 -3.74 16.31
C CYS A 20 -7.52 -3.73 16.38
N TRP A 21 -8.08 -2.78 17.13
CA TRP A 21 -9.53 -2.60 17.33
C TRP A 21 -10.17 -1.57 16.39
N HIS A 22 -9.50 -1.27 15.27
CA HIS A 22 -9.99 -0.35 14.26
C HIS A 22 -11.34 -0.82 13.71
N LYS A 23 -12.25 0.13 13.48
CA LYS A 23 -13.53 -0.12 12.83
C LYS A 23 -13.35 -0.21 11.30
N ASN A 24 -14.39 -0.65 10.61
CA ASN A 24 -14.42 -0.56 9.15
C ASN A 24 -14.24 0.90 8.71
N GLY A 25 -13.39 1.12 7.70
CA GLY A 25 -13.00 2.46 7.24
C GLY A 25 -11.90 3.15 8.06
N GLU A 26 -11.48 2.60 9.20
CA GLU A 26 -10.35 3.12 9.98
C GLU A 26 -9.04 2.44 9.54
N ALA A 27 -8.00 3.26 9.32
CA ALA A 27 -6.71 2.80 8.80
C ALA A 27 -5.58 2.95 9.82
N LEU A 28 -4.67 1.97 9.79
CA LEU A 28 -3.28 2.17 10.18
C LEU A 28 -2.54 2.81 9.00
N ILE A 29 -1.72 3.82 9.25
CA ILE A 29 -0.96 4.54 8.22
C ILE A 29 0.54 4.27 8.45
N SER A 30 1.24 3.83 7.41
CA SER A 30 2.69 3.65 7.47
C SER A 30 3.42 4.99 7.51
N PRO A 31 4.69 5.01 7.93
CA PRO A 31 5.56 6.15 7.63
C PRO A 31 5.58 6.45 6.13
N ASN A 32 5.82 7.72 5.79
CA ASN A 32 6.06 8.11 4.41
C ASN A 32 7.40 7.54 3.93
N PHE A 33 7.46 7.12 2.68
CA PHE A 33 8.66 6.62 2.02
C PHE A 33 8.82 7.22 0.61
N SER A 34 10.08 7.33 0.19
CA SER A 34 10.50 7.76 -1.14
C SER A 34 11.82 7.05 -1.49
N ALA A 35 12.27 7.14 -2.75
CA ALA A 35 13.52 6.53 -3.19
C ALA A 35 14.10 7.20 -4.44
N ASP A 36 15.41 7.04 -4.65
CA ASP A 36 16.17 7.59 -5.77
C ASP A 36 15.84 6.93 -7.11
N GLY A 37 14.70 7.35 -7.67
CA GLY A 37 14.10 6.79 -8.88
C GLY A 37 12.57 6.88 -8.88
N LEU A 38 11.98 7.33 -7.78
CA LEU A 38 10.58 7.73 -7.70
C LEU A 38 10.38 9.23 -7.99
N GLU A 39 11.38 9.89 -8.59
CA GLU A 39 11.28 11.27 -9.11
C GLU A 39 10.70 12.28 -8.10
N GLY A 40 11.16 12.24 -6.84
CA GLY A 40 10.71 13.15 -5.79
C GLY A 40 9.31 12.87 -5.24
N THR A 41 8.64 11.80 -5.68
CA THR A 41 7.35 11.39 -5.12
C THR A 41 7.48 10.74 -3.75
N ALA A 42 6.49 10.95 -2.89
CA ALA A 42 6.42 10.39 -1.55
C ALA A 42 5.13 9.60 -1.37
N TRP A 43 5.21 8.49 -0.65
CA TRP A 43 4.14 7.49 -0.58
C TRP A 43 3.94 6.98 0.83
N ASN A 44 2.76 6.44 1.13
CA ASN A 44 2.53 5.65 2.32
C ASN A 44 1.51 4.54 2.03
N LEU A 45 1.48 3.56 2.94
CA LEU A 45 0.50 2.48 2.92
C LEU A 45 -0.59 2.75 3.96
N HIS A 46 -1.84 2.55 3.58
CA HIS A 46 -2.97 2.51 4.50
C HIS A 46 -3.46 1.08 4.61
N LEU A 47 -3.37 0.48 5.80
CA LEU A 47 -3.95 -0.82 6.11
C LEU A 47 -5.27 -0.62 6.83
N TYR A 48 -6.34 -1.22 6.33
CA TYR A 48 -7.67 -1.23 6.92
C TYR A 48 -7.98 -2.64 7.45
N PRO A 49 -7.77 -2.91 8.75
CA PRO A 49 -7.89 -4.25 9.33
C PRO A 49 -9.29 -4.87 9.20
N ARG A 50 -10.31 -4.02 9.08
CA ARG A 50 -11.73 -4.40 8.96
C ARG A 50 -12.36 -3.97 7.64
N GLY A 51 -11.55 -3.70 6.62
CA GLY A 51 -11.98 -3.28 5.30
C GLY A 51 -12.05 -1.75 5.19
N ALA A 52 -11.80 -1.23 3.98
CA ALA A 52 -11.82 0.21 3.72
C ALA A 52 -13.23 0.76 3.48
N ARG A 53 -14.15 -0.11 3.03
CA ARG A 53 -15.54 0.21 2.70
C ARG A 53 -16.48 -0.86 3.24
N ASP A 54 -17.79 -0.63 3.17
CA ASP A 54 -18.79 -1.60 3.57
C ASP A 54 -18.70 -2.91 2.79
N GLU A 55 -18.41 -2.83 1.49
CA GLU A 55 -18.18 -3.99 0.60
C GLU A 55 -16.94 -4.81 0.99
N ASP A 56 -15.99 -4.21 1.71
CA ASP A 56 -14.76 -4.86 2.17
C ASP A 56 -14.90 -5.45 3.58
N LYS A 57 -16.08 -5.37 4.21
CA LYS A 57 -16.28 -5.88 5.58
C LYS A 57 -15.91 -7.36 5.67
N GLY A 58 -15.17 -7.71 6.72
CA GLY A 58 -14.66 -9.08 6.93
C GLY A 58 -13.32 -9.36 6.24
N HIS A 59 -12.85 -8.46 5.38
CA HIS A 59 -11.54 -8.52 4.76
C HIS A 59 -10.59 -7.47 5.34
N THR A 60 -9.30 -7.71 5.21
CA THR A 60 -8.28 -6.67 5.36
C THR A 60 -8.05 -6.01 3.99
N SER A 61 -8.09 -4.67 3.92
CA SER A 61 -7.76 -3.90 2.71
C SER A 61 -6.43 -3.18 2.90
N LEU A 62 -5.64 -3.04 1.84
CA LEU A 62 -4.37 -2.31 1.87
C LEU A 62 -4.28 -1.40 0.64
N MET A 63 -3.96 -0.13 0.86
CA MET A 63 -3.92 0.88 -0.18
C MET A 63 -2.54 1.53 -0.22
N LEU A 64 -2.09 1.88 -1.42
CA LEU A 64 -0.92 2.73 -1.62
C LEU A 64 -1.41 4.14 -1.98
N ASN A 65 -0.95 5.13 -1.22
CA ASN A 65 -1.30 6.53 -1.43
C ASN A 65 -0.06 7.32 -1.81
N ARG A 66 -0.22 8.22 -2.77
CA ARG A 66 0.77 9.24 -3.09
C ARG A 66 0.48 10.49 -2.27
N SER A 67 1.51 11.12 -1.72
CA SER A 67 1.39 12.38 -1.01
C SER A 67 0.83 13.48 -1.92
N GLU A 68 0.05 14.38 -1.33
CA GLU A 68 -0.39 15.62 -1.99
C GLU A 68 0.74 16.65 -2.07
N SER A 69 1.70 16.60 -1.15
CA SER A 69 2.75 17.61 -0.98
C SER A 69 4.15 17.09 -1.35
N ASP A 70 4.25 16.10 -2.23
CA ASP A 70 5.56 15.64 -2.70
C ASP A 70 6.18 16.60 -3.74
N GLU A 71 7.44 16.41 -4.11
CA GLU A 71 8.13 17.29 -5.06
C GLU A 71 8.14 16.69 -6.48
N GLY A 72 7.40 15.60 -6.70
CA GLY A 72 7.44 14.86 -7.96
C GLY A 72 6.52 15.42 -9.05
N PRO A 73 6.45 14.79 -10.22
CA PRO A 73 5.61 15.25 -11.34
C PRO A 73 4.11 15.10 -11.05
N ASP A 74 3.23 15.83 -11.74
CA ASP A 74 1.77 15.78 -11.48
C ASP A 74 1.15 14.38 -11.58
N SER A 75 1.75 13.50 -12.38
CA SER A 75 1.41 12.08 -12.42
C SER A 75 2.65 11.20 -12.37
N ALA A 76 2.58 10.12 -11.61
CA ALA A 76 3.62 9.11 -11.52
C ALA A 76 3.02 7.74 -11.87
N THR A 77 3.58 7.08 -12.87
CA THR A 77 3.18 5.72 -13.25
C THR A 77 4.13 4.73 -12.63
N ILE A 78 3.61 3.89 -11.73
CA ILE A 78 4.41 2.86 -11.07
C ILE A 78 3.79 1.48 -11.31
N LYS A 79 4.64 0.51 -11.61
CA LYS A 79 4.29 -0.91 -11.56
C LYS A 79 4.64 -1.41 -10.18
N LEU A 80 3.64 -1.85 -9.44
CA LEU A 80 3.76 -2.24 -8.04
C LEU A 80 3.45 -3.71 -7.88
N LYS A 81 4.14 -4.33 -6.92
CA LYS A 81 3.76 -5.63 -6.35
C LYS A 81 3.53 -5.39 -4.87
N MET A 82 2.29 -5.56 -4.43
CA MET A 82 1.96 -5.48 -3.01
C MET A 82 1.78 -6.90 -2.48
N SER A 83 2.35 -7.17 -1.30
CA SER A 83 2.30 -8.48 -0.66
C SER A 83 2.01 -8.31 0.82
N ALA A 84 1.14 -9.14 1.37
CA ALA A 84 0.97 -9.28 2.82
C ALA A 84 1.55 -10.60 3.29
N LEU A 85 2.44 -10.48 4.26
CA LEU A 85 3.10 -11.59 4.92
C LEU A 85 2.37 -11.85 6.24
N ALA A 86 1.62 -12.95 6.30
CA ALA A 86 1.10 -13.44 7.57
C ALA A 86 2.22 -14.17 8.33
N ALA A 87 2.16 -14.17 9.68
CA ALA A 87 3.12 -14.92 10.50
C ALA A 87 3.12 -16.43 10.21
N LYS A 88 2.03 -16.96 9.62
CA LYS A 88 1.88 -18.35 9.20
C LYS A 88 1.22 -18.40 7.82
N GLY A 89 1.74 -19.26 6.95
CA GLY A 89 1.23 -19.46 5.58
C GLY A 89 1.98 -18.63 4.53
N PRO A 90 1.75 -18.93 3.23
CA PRO A 90 2.43 -18.23 2.15
C PRO A 90 1.97 -16.77 2.04
N PRO A 91 2.84 -15.84 1.60
CA PRO A 91 2.42 -14.48 1.30
C PRO A 91 1.32 -14.45 0.26
N ARG A 92 0.36 -13.55 0.46
CA ARG A 92 -0.61 -13.20 -0.59
C ARG A 92 -0.10 -11.96 -1.29
N SER A 93 0.10 -12.05 -2.61
CA SER A 93 0.62 -10.96 -3.41
C SER A 93 -0.17 -10.79 -4.70
N PHE A 94 -0.21 -9.56 -5.20
CA PHE A 94 -0.76 -9.22 -6.51
C PHE A 94 0.14 -8.15 -7.13
N VAL A 95 0.06 -8.05 -8.45
CA VAL A 95 0.88 -7.15 -9.26
C VAL A 95 -0.07 -6.29 -10.06
N GLU A 96 0.17 -4.99 -10.03
CA GLU A 96 -0.65 -4.04 -10.76
C GLU A 96 0.17 -2.86 -11.25
N GLN A 97 -0.34 -2.12 -12.23
CA GLN A 97 0.29 -0.93 -12.75
C GLN A 97 -0.72 0.19 -12.76
N TYR A 98 -0.38 1.30 -12.11
CA TYR A 98 -1.27 2.43 -11.94
C TYR A 98 -0.56 3.74 -12.22
N ALA A 99 -1.30 4.68 -12.82
CA ALA A 99 -0.92 6.08 -12.94
C ALA A 99 -1.56 6.87 -11.80
N PHE A 100 -0.74 7.38 -10.89
CA PHE A 100 -1.20 8.15 -9.74
C PHE A 100 -1.05 9.63 -10.04
N LYS A 101 -2.14 10.38 -9.92
CA LYS A 101 -2.05 11.83 -9.75
C LYS A 101 -1.47 12.15 -8.38
N ARG A 102 -0.90 13.34 -8.22
CA ARG A 102 -0.55 13.89 -6.90
C ARG A 102 -1.77 13.82 -5.96
N GLY A 103 -1.59 13.31 -4.74
CA GLY A 103 -2.70 13.00 -3.83
C GLY A 103 -3.56 11.78 -4.20
N GLY A 104 -3.23 11.10 -5.29
CA GLY A 104 -3.96 9.93 -5.76
C GLY A 104 -3.75 8.71 -4.86
N ARG A 105 -4.76 7.83 -4.83
CA ARG A 105 -4.74 6.57 -4.09
C ARG A 105 -5.18 5.41 -4.98
N THR A 106 -4.53 4.26 -4.84
CA THR A 106 -4.97 3.00 -5.43
C THR A 106 -5.40 2.03 -4.35
N TRP A 107 -6.30 1.12 -4.70
CA TRP A 107 -6.95 0.20 -3.78
C TRP A 107 -6.56 -1.24 -4.05
N MET A 108 -6.39 -2.00 -2.98
CA MET A 108 -6.51 -3.45 -2.98
C MET A 108 -7.62 -3.83 -1.99
N SER A 109 -8.65 -4.52 -2.46
CA SER A 109 -9.44 -5.36 -1.54
C SER A 109 -8.88 -6.76 -1.49
N GLN A 110 -9.03 -7.35 -0.30
CA GLN A 110 -8.82 -8.76 -0.01
C GLN A 110 -7.37 -9.18 0.13
N VAL A 111 -6.67 -8.50 1.02
CA VAL A 111 -5.36 -8.92 1.50
C VAL A 111 -5.48 -10.25 2.25
N LEU A 112 -6.43 -10.36 3.17
CA LEU A 112 -6.67 -11.54 4.01
C LEU A 112 -8.16 -11.64 4.34
N LYS A 113 -8.75 -12.85 4.25
CA LYS A 113 -9.98 -13.15 5.00
C LYS A 113 -9.56 -13.27 6.46
N ASN A 114 -10.17 -12.50 7.34
CA ASN A 114 -9.96 -12.70 8.76
C ASN A 114 -10.54 -14.09 9.11
N GLY A 115 -9.67 -15.00 9.55
CA GLY A 115 -10.06 -16.31 10.07
C GLY A 115 -10.59 -16.23 11.49
#